data_AF-A0A7Y7UL66-F1
#
_entry.id   AF-A0A7Y7UL66-F1
#
_cell.length_a   1.000
_cell.length_b   1.000
_cell.length_c   1.000
_cell.angle_alpha   90.00
_cell.angle_beta   90.00
_cell.angle_gamma   90.00
#
_symmetry.space_group_name_H-M   'P 1'
#
loop_
_entity.id
_entity.type
_entity.pdbx_description
1 polymer ?
#
loop_
_entity_poly.entity_id
_entity_poly.type
_entity_poly.pdbx_seq_one_letter_code
_entity_poly.pdbx_strand_id
1 'polypeptide(L)'
;MNKKAFTLVELIVVITILAILGTIGFTTYTGYTSEARDSSRLADLSNIKKAIDLYEINNSKLPEITSSFDVYFGANLLFSQGTFGSDTVPTLKGLINEVPKDPVTGDAYSYSLSQDKTEYETGGFLENEKLSYSPISKANAGTTIAQSVLRGNYNGQFIKIISGDNVLAFASPSITTNNQGVNSLQDISNQNLFVYDGFYNLPANFVNSRYSVVGSTTNRFLNTDSIEIYNGTLVDLNQDVNQLRFIENLQNAYRDTDLSGKFIISKLLSKDLNSSETLKDAKIMLNTLVSDKISIK
;
A
#
# COMPACT_ATOMS: atom_id res chain seq x y z
N MET A 1 -48.12 39.46 42.51
CA MET A 1 -46.91 38.82 41.92
C MET A 1 -46.93 39.04 40.42
N ASN A 2 -46.09 39.93 39.87
CA ASN A 2 -45.91 40.05 38.43
C ASN A 2 -45.09 38.86 37.94
N LYS A 3 -45.74 37.89 37.28
CA LYS A 3 -45.02 36.82 36.59
C LYS A 3 -44.37 37.42 35.35
N LYS A 4 -43.03 37.54 35.36
CA LYS A 4 -42.27 37.90 34.18
C LYS A 4 -42.42 36.75 33.17
N ALA A 5 -43.16 36.99 32.10
CA ALA A 5 -43.26 36.07 30.98
C ALA A 5 -42.16 36.40 29.97
N PHE A 6 -41.59 35.35 29.36
CA PHE A 6 -40.63 35.49 28.27
C PHE A 6 -41.29 36.20 27.08
N THR A 7 -40.57 37.14 26.47
CA THR A 7 -41.00 37.78 25.24
C THR A 7 -40.73 36.85 24.05
N LEU A 8 -41.53 37.00 23.00
CA LEU A 8 -41.36 36.25 21.76
C LEU A 8 -39.99 36.52 21.11
N VAL A 9 -39.46 37.75 21.27
CA VAL A 9 -38.13 38.13 20.77
C VAL A 9 -37.03 37.37 21.50
N GLU A 10 -37.10 37.25 22.83
CA GLU A 10 -36.11 36.52 23.61
C GLU A 10 -36.06 35.04 23.23
N LEU A 11 -37.22 34.42 22.96
CA LEU A 11 -37.26 33.03 22.52
C LEU A 11 -36.63 32.85 21.13
N ILE A 12 -36.92 33.76 20.20
CA ILE A 12 -36.37 33.70 18.83
C ILE A 12 -34.84 33.86 18.82
N VAL A 13 -34.30 34.76 19.64
CA VAL A 13 -32.83 34.94 19.72
C VAL A 13 -32.14 33.70 20.29
N VAL A 14 -32.74 33.00 21.25
CA VAL A 14 -32.14 31.79 21.82
C VAL A 14 -32.12 30.64 20.82
N ILE A 15 -33.23 30.40 20.10
CA ILE A 15 -33.27 29.30 19.11
C ILE A 15 -32.34 29.56 17.93
N THR A 16 -32.14 30.82 17.52
CA THR A 16 -31.20 31.16 16.45
C THR A 16 -29.75 30.94 16.88
N ILE A 17 -29.39 31.34 18.10
CA ILE A 17 -28.05 31.04 18.66
C ILE A 17 -27.83 29.53 18.77
N LEU A 18 -28.80 28.77 19.27
CA LEU A 18 -28.71 27.30 19.36
C LEU A 18 -28.60 26.64 17.98
N ALA A 19 -29.30 27.15 16.96
CA ALA A 19 -29.20 26.66 15.60
C ALA A 19 -27.81 26.90 15.00
N ILE A 20 -27.24 28.11 15.18
CA ILE A 20 -25.89 28.45 14.70
C ILE A 20 -24.84 27.59 15.41
N LEU A 21 -24.87 27.54 16.74
CA LEU A 21 -23.93 26.74 17.54
C LEU A 21 -24.07 25.25 17.25
N GLY A 22 -25.29 24.75 17.08
CA GLY A 22 -25.55 23.35 16.73
C GLY A 22 -25.00 22.98 15.36
N THR A 23 -25.13 23.88 14.38
CA THR A 23 -24.59 23.66 13.03
C THR A 23 -23.06 23.59 13.05
N ILE A 24 -22.40 24.56 13.70
CA ILE A 24 -20.93 24.59 13.82
C ILE A 24 -20.42 23.39 14.63
N GLY A 25 -21.04 23.10 15.78
CA GLY A 25 -20.65 21.99 16.64
C GLY A 25 -20.78 20.63 15.96
N PHE A 26 -21.83 20.42 15.16
CA PHE A 26 -22.02 19.19 14.41
C PHE A 26 -20.95 18.99 13.32
N THR A 27 -20.57 20.06 12.60
CA THR A 27 -19.53 19.99 11.57
C THR A 27 -18.13 19.71 12.13
N THR A 28 -17.84 20.20 13.33
CA THR A 28 -16.54 19.99 13.99
C THR A 28 -16.43 18.59 14.60
N TYR A 29 -17.53 18.02 15.10
CA TYR A 29 -17.53 16.68 15.69
C TYR A 29 -17.22 15.57 14.68
N THR A 30 -17.65 15.70 13.41
CA THR A 30 -17.42 14.67 12.40
C THR A 30 -15.93 14.50 12.05
N GLY A 31 -15.17 15.60 11.94
CA GLY A 31 -13.73 15.57 11.58
C GLY A 31 -12.83 14.98 12.67
N TYR A 32 -13.10 15.26 13.95
CA TYR A 32 -12.31 14.65 15.04
C TYR A 32 -12.44 13.12 15.11
N THR A 33 -13.53 12.57 14.59
CA THR A 33 -13.72 11.11 14.57
C THR A 33 -12.93 10.43 13.45
N SER A 34 -12.71 11.07 12.30
CA SER A 34 -11.94 10.48 11.20
C SER A 34 -10.45 10.47 11.51
N GLU A 35 -9.90 11.57 12.03
CA GLU A 35 -8.50 11.64 12.48
C GLU A 35 -8.19 10.59 13.57
N ALA A 36 -9.11 10.41 14.53
CA ALA A 36 -8.97 9.37 15.56
C ALA A 36 -8.99 7.96 14.97
N ARG A 37 -9.86 7.70 13.98
CA ARG A 37 -9.91 6.41 13.27
C ARG A 37 -8.65 6.18 12.44
N ASP A 38 -8.16 7.20 11.74
CA ASP A 38 -6.90 7.13 10.98
C ASP A 38 -5.70 6.89 11.89
N SER A 39 -5.66 7.54 13.05
CA SER A 39 -4.66 7.25 14.09
C SER A 39 -4.74 5.79 14.55
N SER A 40 -5.95 5.24 14.74
CA SER A 40 -6.15 3.82 15.02
C SER A 40 -5.64 2.94 13.89
N ARG A 41 -5.96 3.24 12.62
CA ARG A 41 -5.50 2.45 11.46
C ARG A 41 -3.99 2.44 11.32
N LEU A 42 -3.35 3.59 11.51
CA LEU A 42 -1.90 3.70 11.50
C LEU A 42 -1.26 2.92 12.66
N ALA A 43 -1.86 2.97 13.84
CA ALA A 43 -1.43 2.18 14.99
C ALA A 43 -1.57 0.68 14.74
N ASP A 44 -2.69 0.25 14.17
CA ASP A 44 -2.95 -1.14 13.80
C ASP A 44 -1.91 -1.64 12.80
N LEU A 45 -1.70 -0.94 11.68
CA LEU A 45 -0.68 -1.29 10.68
C LEU A 45 0.74 -1.33 11.28
N SER A 46 1.05 -0.44 12.22
CA SER A 46 2.33 -0.45 12.94
C SER A 46 2.47 -1.67 13.86
N ASN A 47 1.40 -2.03 14.56
CA ASN A 47 1.37 -3.19 15.46
C ASN A 47 1.44 -4.50 14.66
N ILE A 48 0.72 -4.59 13.53
CA ILE A 48 0.80 -5.71 12.59
C ILE A 48 2.23 -5.89 12.11
N LYS A 49 2.86 -4.82 11.60
CA LYS A 49 4.26 -4.86 11.17
C LYS A 49 5.19 -5.35 12.29
N LYS A 50 5.09 -4.78 13.49
CA LYS A 50 5.92 -5.20 14.64
C LYS A 50 5.72 -6.67 14.99
N ALA A 51 4.49 -7.16 14.96
CA ALA A 51 4.18 -8.56 15.26
C ALA A 51 4.77 -9.51 14.21
N ILE A 52 4.66 -9.15 12.93
CA ILE A 52 5.25 -9.93 11.82
C ILE A 52 6.78 -9.93 11.92
N ASP A 53 7.40 -8.75 12.09
CA ASP A 53 8.87 -8.62 12.21
C ASP A 53 9.40 -9.42 13.41
N LEU A 54 8.71 -9.37 14.56
CA LEU A 54 9.11 -10.12 15.75
C LEU A 54 8.92 -11.63 15.56
N TYR A 55 7.86 -12.05 14.86
CA TYR A 55 7.68 -13.45 14.49
C TYR A 55 8.80 -13.94 13.57
N GLU A 56 9.18 -13.13 12.58
CA GLU A 56 10.30 -13.43 11.69
C GLU A 56 11.61 -13.60 12.46
N ILE A 57 11.91 -12.69 13.40
CA ILE A 57 13.08 -12.78 14.27
C ILE A 57 13.08 -14.10 15.07
N ASN A 58 11.92 -14.50 15.62
CA ASN A 58 11.81 -15.67 16.47
C ASN A 58 11.78 -17.01 15.72
N ASN A 59 11.34 -17.01 14.46
CA ASN A 59 11.08 -18.24 13.69
C ASN A 59 11.89 -18.34 12.39
N SER A 60 12.66 -17.30 12.06
CA SER A 60 13.41 -17.16 10.80
C SER A 60 12.56 -17.33 9.55
N LYS A 61 11.26 -17.00 9.63
CA LYS A 61 10.31 -17.06 8.53
C LYS A 61 9.13 -16.11 8.77
N LEU A 62 8.53 -15.62 7.70
CA LEU A 62 7.30 -14.83 7.78
C LEU A 62 6.07 -15.71 8.07
N PRO A 63 5.02 -15.15 8.72
CA PRO A 63 3.74 -15.85 8.89
C PRO A 63 3.11 -16.18 7.54
N GLU A 64 2.73 -17.43 7.33
CA GLU A 64 2.13 -17.87 6.07
C GLU A 64 0.65 -17.44 5.93
N ILE A 65 0.18 -17.36 4.68
CA ILE A 65 -1.21 -17.08 4.33
C ILE A 65 -1.81 -18.38 3.79
N THR A 66 -2.93 -18.84 4.35
CA THR A 66 -3.61 -20.06 3.87
C THR A 66 -4.71 -19.72 2.86
N SER A 67 -5.44 -18.62 3.07
CA SER A 67 -6.49 -18.14 2.17
C SER A 67 -5.98 -16.98 1.32
N SER A 68 -5.11 -17.28 0.35
CA SER A 68 -4.51 -16.28 -0.55
C SER A 68 -5.03 -16.33 -1.97
N PHE A 69 -4.86 -15.21 -2.64
CA PHE A 69 -4.92 -15.03 -4.07
C PHE A 69 -3.51 -14.85 -4.62
N ASP A 70 -3.16 -15.56 -5.69
CA ASP A 70 -1.81 -15.60 -6.22
C ASP A 70 -1.68 -14.78 -7.51
N VAL A 71 -0.56 -14.07 -7.65
CA VAL A 71 -0.23 -13.25 -8.81
C VAL A 71 1.00 -13.80 -9.53
N TYR A 72 0.94 -13.86 -10.85
CA TYR A 72 1.90 -14.53 -11.72
C TYR A 72 2.46 -13.60 -12.82
N PHE A 73 3.64 -13.95 -13.33
CA PHE A 73 4.15 -13.50 -14.63
C PHE A 73 4.49 -14.74 -15.46
N GLY A 74 3.73 -14.98 -16.53
CA GLY A 74 3.81 -16.25 -17.25
C GLY A 74 3.52 -17.43 -16.32
N ALA A 75 4.47 -18.36 -16.19
CA ALA A 75 4.36 -19.51 -15.28
C ALA A 75 4.95 -19.27 -13.88
N ASN A 76 5.52 -18.09 -13.63
CA ASN A 76 6.21 -17.79 -12.37
C ASN A 76 5.25 -17.16 -11.37
N LEU A 77 5.06 -17.80 -10.22
CA LEU A 77 4.38 -17.19 -9.06
C LEU A 77 5.26 -16.06 -8.53
N LEU A 78 4.68 -14.86 -8.35
CA LEU A 78 5.42 -13.70 -7.87
C LEU A 78 5.13 -13.39 -6.40
N PHE A 79 3.85 -13.34 -6.02
CA PHE A 79 3.40 -13.06 -4.67
C PHE A 79 1.99 -13.58 -4.45
N SER A 80 1.63 -13.72 -3.18
CA SER A 80 0.32 -14.15 -2.72
C SER A 80 -0.27 -13.08 -1.80
N GLN A 81 -1.53 -12.69 -2.01
CA GLN A 81 -2.24 -11.68 -1.24
C GLN A 81 -3.44 -12.30 -0.52
N GLY A 82 -3.53 -12.07 0.78
CA GLY A 82 -4.69 -12.41 1.61
C GLY A 82 -5.01 -11.30 2.60
N THR A 83 -5.51 -11.69 3.77
CA THR A 83 -5.81 -10.77 4.87
C THR A 83 -5.04 -11.15 6.12
N PHE A 84 -4.67 -10.16 6.92
CA PHE A 84 -4.08 -10.36 8.23
C PHE A 84 -5.18 -10.74 9.23
N GLY A 85 -5.31 -12.03 9.58
CA GLY A 85 -6.30 -12.44 10.58
C GLY A 85 -6.84 -13.86 10.49
N SER A 86 -7.25 -14.31 9.30
CA SER A 86 -7.95 -15.61 9.15
C SER A 86 -7.04 -16.80 9.48
N ASP A 87 -5.77 -16.71 9.08
CA ASP A 87 -4.83 -17.83 9.13
C ASP A 87 -3.47 -17.48 9.75
N THR A 88 -3.13 -16.18 9.80
CA THR A 88 -1.85 -15.67 10.32
C THR A 88 -1.83 -15.48 11.83
N VAL A 89 -2.99 -15.24 12.46
CA VAL A 89 -3.04 -14.89 13.89
C VAL A 89 -2.84 -16.11 14.82
N PRO A 90 -3.32 -17.32 14.48
CA PRO A 90 -2.98 -18.51 15.26
C PRO A 90 -1.48 -18.77 15.34
N THR A 91 -0.70 -18.40 14.32
CA THR A 91 0.76 -18.52 14.32
C THR A 91 1.45 -17.37 15.07
N LEU A 92 0.80 -16.21 15.20
CA LEU A 92 1.26 -15.03 15.94
C LEU A 92 0.80 -14.97 17.41
N LYS A 93 0.34 -16.09 17.97
CA LYS A 93 -0.20 -16.18 19.33
C LYS A 93 0.78 -15.62 20.37
N GLY A 94 0.34 -14.61 21.13
CA GLY A 94 1.13 -13.94 22.17
C GLY A 94 1.89 -12.69 21.70
N LEU A 95 1.95 -12.44 20.39
CA LEU A 95 2.47 -11.19 19.82
C LEU A 95 1.34 -10.21 19.51
N ILE A 96 0.16 -10.74 19.18
CA ILE A 96 -1.07 -9.97 18.98
C ILE A 96 -2.23 -10.68 19.69
N ASN A 97 -2.98 -9.93 20.50
CA ASN A 97 -4.06 -10.49 21.32
C ASN A 97 -5.36 -10.61 20.53
N GLU A 98 -5.61 -9.65 19.64
CA GLU A 98 -6.82 -9.57 18.83
C GLU A 98 -6.43 -9.15 17.41
N VAL A 99 -7.17 -9.63 16.42
CA VAL A 99 -6.96 -9.23 15.02
C VAL A 99 -7.38 -7.77 14.85
N PRO A 100 -6.47 -6.85 14.51
CA PRO A 100 -6.87 -5.48 14.22
C PRO A 100 -7.75 -5.46 12.98
N LYS A 101 -8.83 -4.69 13.05
CA LYS A 101 -9.81 -4.53 11.98
C LYS A 101 -10.09 -3.05 11.78
N ASP A 102 -10.42 -2.70 10.54
CA ASP A 102 -10.81 -1.33 10.22
C ASP A 102 -11.99 -0.89 11.11
N PRO A 103 -11.92 0.26 11.80
CA PRO A 103 -12.93 0.69 12.76
C PRO A 103 -14.27 1.07 12.11
N VAL A 104 -14.34 1.19 10.78
CA VAL A 104 -15.55 1.57 10.03
C VAL A 104 -16.11 0.39 9.25
N THR A 105 -15.27 -0.29 8.47
CA THR A 105 -15.72 -1.39 7.61
C THR A 105 -15.77 -2.72 8.35
N GLY A 106 -14.96 -2.88 9.42
CA GLY A 106 -14.81 -4.13 10.14
C GLY A 106 -13.98 -5.19 9.40
N ASP A 107 -13.39 -4.82 8.25
CA ASP A 107 -12.55 -5.72 7.47
C ASP A 107 -11.13 -5.82 8.07
N ALA A 108 -10.49 -6.96 7.86
CA ALA A 108 -9.09 -7.16 8.20
C ALA A 108 -8.18 -6.41 7.20
N TYR A 109 -6.99 -6.01 7.64
CA TYR A 109 -5.98 -5.40 6.77
C TYR A 109 -5.46 -6.38 5.73
N SER A 110 -5.06 -5.90 4.55
CA SER A 110 -4.46 -6.76 3.55
C SER A 110 -3.09 -7.24 4.03
N TYR A 111 -2.70 -8.43 3.59
CA TYR A 111 -1.38 -8.98 3.85
C TYR A 111 -0.92 -9.78 2.64
N SER A 112 0.24 -9.43 2.12
CA SER A 112 0.84 -10.00 0.94
C SER A 112 2.23 -10.52 1.24
N LEU A 113 2.63 -11.59 0.57
CA LEU A 113 3.92 -12.26 0.70
C LEU A 113 4.56 -12.45 -0.67
N SER A 114 5.86 -12.18 -0.79
CA SER A 114 6.65 -12.60 -1.94
C SER A 114 6.66 -14.13 -2.08
N GLN A 115 6.89 -14.63 -3.29
CA GLN A 115 6.97 -16.06 -3.57
C GLN A 115 8.02 -16.78 -2.70
N ASP A 116 9.16 -16.12 -2.45
CA ASP A 116 10.24 -16.66 -1.63
C ASP A 116 10.01 -16.48 -0.11
N LYS A 117 8.90 -15.84 0.28
CA LYS A 117 8.49 -15.57 1.67
C LYS A 117 9.55 -14.82 2.47
N THR A 118 10.28 -13.94 1.82
CA THR A 118 11.27 -13.04 2.46
C THR A 118 10.75 -11.61 2.58
N GLU A 119 9.83 -11.21 1.70
CA GLU A 119 9.23 -9.88 1.69
C GLU A 119 7.73 -9.97 1.93
N TYR A 120 7.19 -8.98 2.64
CA TYR A 120 5.77 -8.82 2.87
C TYR A 120 5.33 -7.37 2.81
N GLU A 121 4.03 -7.20 2.61
CA GLU A 121 3.36 -5.92 2.65
C GLU A 121 1.99 -6.08 3.32
N THR A 122 1.66 -5.15 4.21
CA THR A 122 0.33 -5.02 4.79
C THR A 122 -0.26 -3.68 4.41
N GLY A 123 -1.56 -3.68 4.11
CA GLY A 123 -2.24 -2.53 3.54
C GLY A 123 -3.57 -2.20 4.20
N GLY A 124 -3.80 -0.90 4.33
CA GLY A 124 -5.06 -0.30 4.75
C GLY A 124 -5.30 1.00 4.01
N PHE A 125 -6.08 1.89 4.61
CA PHE A 125 -6.35 3.21 4.04
C PHE A 125 -6.51 4.28 5.13
N LEU A 126 -6.48 5.55 4.75
CA LEU A 126 -6.80 6.70 5.58
C LEU A 126 -7.97 7.46 4.99
N GLU A 127 -8.81 8.00 5.84
CA GLU A 127 -9.95 8.84 5.48
C GLU A 127 -9.44 10.23 5.10
N ASN A 128 -9.10 10.43 3.82
CA ASN A 128 -8.73 11.75 3.36
C ASN A 128 -10.00 12.62 3.26
N GLU A 129 -10.20 13.52 4.22
CA GLU A 129 -11.32 14.48 4.23
C GLU A 129 -11.21 15.58 3.15
N LYS A 130 -10.73 15.24 1.95
CA LYS A 130 -10.97 16.13 0.80
C LYS A 130 -12.45 16.02 0.43
N LEU A 131 -13.18 17.08 0.74
CA LEU A 131 -14.46 17.42 0.10
C LEU A 131 -14.22 17.63 -1.40
N SER A 132 -14.08 16.54 -2.16
CA SER A 132 -14.09 16.62 -3.62
C SER A 132 -15.49 17.03 -4.04
N TYR A 133 -15.60 18.24 -4.59
CA TYR A 133 -16.80 18.76 -5.23
C TYR A 133 -17.26 17.78 -6.32
N SER A 134 -18.26 16.98 -6.00
CA SER A 134 -18.99 16.18 -6.99
C SER A 134 -20.21 17.00 -7.43
N PRO A 135 -20.42 17.27 -8.73
CA PRO A 135 -21.60 17.97 -9.19
C PRO A 135 -22.85 17.20 -8.73
N ILE A 136 -23.72 17.92 -8.03
CA ILE A 136 -24.88 17.44 -7.30
C ILE A 136 -25.77 16.58 -8.21
N SER A 137 -25.64 15.26 -8.10
CA SER A 137 -26.57 14.30 -8.69
C SER A 137 -26.58 13.02 -7.85
N LYS A 138 -27.11 13.18 -6.64
CA LYS A 138 -27.80 12.20 -5.77
C LYS A 138 -27.69 12.72 -4.35
N ALA A 139 -28.84 12.97 -3.72
CA ALA A 139 -28.92 13.11 -2.28
C ALA A 139 -28.56 11.76 -1.65
N ASN A 140 -27.27 11.51 -1.39
CA ASN A 140 -26.72 10.49 -0.50
C ASN A 140 -25.19 10.72 -0.38
N ALA A 141 -24.72 10.89 0.87
CA ALA A 141 -23.33 10.84 1.35
C ALA A 141 -22.23 11.43 0.45
N GLY A 142 -21.60 12.54 0.90
CA GLY A 142 -20.37 13.03 0.29
C GLY A 142 -19.35 11.90 0.17
N THR A 143 -18.85 11.68 -1.04
CA THR A 143 -17.89 10.63 -1.36
C THR A 143 -16.58 10.87 -0.59
N THR A 144 -16.35 10.16 0.50
CA THR A 144 -15.07 10.20 1.21
C THR A 144 -14.02 9.47 0.37
N ILE A 145 -13.00 10.21 -0.08
CA ILE A 145 -11.87 9.64 -0.81
C ILE A 145 -10.90 9.09 0.23
N ALA A 146 -10.47 7.84 0.06
CA ALA A 146 -9.50 7.23 0.95
C ALA A 146 -8.13 7.12 0.26
N GLN A 147 -7.06 7.29 1.03
CA GLN A 147 -5.69 7.09 0.55
C GLN A 147 -5.14 5.78 1.12
N SER A 148 -4.56 4.93 0.29
CA SER A 148 -3.95 3.70 0.76
C SER A 148 -2.69 3.95 1.55
N VAL A 149 -2.46 3.06 2.50
CA VAL A 149 -1.27 3.04 3.34
C VAL A 149 -0.71 1.64 3.33
N LEU A 150 0.58 1.54 3.02
CA LEU A 150 1.29 0.27 2.97
C LEU A 150 2.42 0.26 4.00
N ARG A 151 2.62 -0.87 4.68
CA ARG A 151 3.75 -1.12 5.59
C ARG A 151 4.32 -2.50 5.30
N GLY A 152 5.59 -2.71 5.57
CA GLY A 152 6.22 -4.01 5.34
C GLY A 152 7.73 -3.89 5.26
N ASN A 153 8.36 -4.95 4.78
CA ASN A 153 9.77 -4.96 4.41
C ASN A 153 9.97 -5.04 2.88
N TYR A 154 8.90 -5.12 2.08
CA TYR A 154 9.00 -5.07 0.62
C TYR A 154 9.70 -3.80 0.13
N ASN A 155 10.60 -3.94 -0.84
CA ASN A 155 11.47 -2.87 -1.31
C ASN A 155 10.78 -1.75 -2.14
N GLY A 156 9.57 -2.00 -2.64
CA GLY A 156 8.77 -1.02 -3.38
C GLY A 156 9.24 -0.73 -4.82
N GLN A 157 10.08 -1.58 -5.39
CA GLN A 157 10.70 -1.39 -6.72
C GLN A 157 10.59 -2.62 -7.61
N PHE A 158 10.79 -3.83 -7.10
CA PHE A 158 10.66 -5.04 -7.91
C PHE A 158 10.59 -6.30 -7.07
N ILE A 159 10.09 -7.36 -7.70
CA ILE A 159 10.00 -8.71 -7.15
C ILE A 159 11.11 -9.55 -7.75
N LYS A 160 11.75 -10.38 -6.92
CA LYS A 160 12.77 -11.34 -7.34
C LYS A 160 12.30 -12.77 -7.17
N ILE A 161 12.71 -13.64 -8.08
CA ILE A 161 12.58 -15.09 -7.96
C ILE A 161 13.95 -15.69 -8.19
N ILE A 162 14.42 -16.47 -7.22
CA ILE A 162 15.73 -17.12 -7.27
C ILE A 162 15.52 -18.62 -7.07
N SER A 163 15.87 -19.40 -8.08
CA SER A 163 15.77 -20.87 -8.08
C SER A 163 17.07 -21.49 -8.56
N GLY A 164 17.87 -22.00 -7.61
CA GLY A 164 19.26 -22.37 -7.87
C GLY A 164 20.06 -21.15 -8.33
N ASP A 165 20.71 -21.26 -9.49
CA ASP A 165 21.45 -20.16 -10.10
C ASP A 165 20.58 -19.22 -10.93
N ASN A 166 19.32 -19.56 -11.23
CA ASN A 166 18.46 -18.72 -12.04
C ASN A 166 17.88 -17.56 -11.23
N VAL A 167 17.89 -16.37 -11.82
CA VAL A 167 17.34 -15.13 -11.25
C VAL A 167 16.37 -14.51 -12.25
N LEU A 168 15.15 -14.28 -11.81
CA LEU A 168 14.15 -13.48 -12.50
C LEU A 168 13.86 -12.24 -11.64
N ALA A 169 13.69 -11.08 -12.29
CA ALA A 169 13.29 -9.86 -11.62
C ALA A 169 12.23 -9.10 -12.44
N PHE A 170 11.16 -8.69 -11.77
CA PHE A 170 10.03 -8.00 -12.39
C PHE A 170 9.72 -6.69 -11.65
N ALA A 171 9.63 -5.58 -12.38
CA ALA A 171 9.28 -4.29 -11.83
C ALA A 171 7.90 -4.37 -11.19
N SER A 172 7.81 -3.97 -9.93
CA SER A 172 6.56 -4.00 -9.19
C SER A 172 6.61 -2.99 -8.06
N PRO A 173 5.79 -1.93 -8.09
CA PRO A 173 5.84 -0.89 -7.06
C PRO A 173 5.28 -1.35 -5.71
N SER A 174 4.50 -2.43 -5.70
CA SER A 174 4.01 -3.09 -4.49
C SER A 174 3.71 -4.56 -4.77
N ILE A 175 3.48 -5.32 -3.71
CA ILE A 175 2.95 -6.69 -3.80
C ILE A 175 1.49 -6.76 -3.30
N THR A 176 0.78 -5.63 -3.36
CA THR A 176 -0.63 -5.53 -2.97
C THR A 176 -1.43 -4.99 -4.14
N THR A 177 -2.51 -5.69 -4.51
CA THR A 177 -3.43 -5.24 -5.55
C THR A 177 -4.76 -4.80 -4.94
N ASN A 178 -5.50 -4.02 -5.73
CA ASN A 178 -6.87 -3.63 -5.43
C ASN A 178 -7.90 -4.64 -5.98
N ASN A 179 -7.46 -5.77 -6.54
CA ASN A 179 -8.36 -6.74 -7.16
C ASN A 179 -7.83 -8.18 -7.04
N GLN A 180 -8.61 -9.04 -6.38
CA GLN A 180 -8.32 -10.47 -6.21
C GLN A 180 -8.82 -11.34 -7.40
N GLY A 181 -9.33 -10.74 -8.47
CA GLY A 181 -9.78 -11.42 -9.68
C GLY A 181 -8.78 -11.36 -10.84
N VAL A 182 -7.71 -10.56 -10.74
CA VAL A 182 -6.73 -10.36 -11.81
C VAL A 182 -5.37 -10.87 -11.37
N ASN A 183 -4.96 -12.03 -11.91
CA ASN A 183 -3.82 -12.82 -11.40
C ASN A 183 -2.54 -12.68 -12.24
N SER A 184 -2.54 -11.80 -13.23
CA SER A 184 -1.39 -11.53 -14.09
C SER A 184 -0.80 -10.17 -13.74
N LEU A 185 0.52 -10.10 -13.53
CA LEU A 185 1.21 -8.84 -13.28
C LEU A 185 1.05 -7.86 -14.45
N GLN A 186 1.00 -8.35 -15.69
CA GLN A 186 0.76 -7.53 -16.89
C GLN A 186 -0.60 -6.85 -16.80
N ASP A 187 -1.62 -7.61 -16.44
CA ASP A 187 -2.99 -7.13 -16.39
C ASP A 187 -3.20 -6.19 -15.20
N ILE A 188 -2.59 -6.49 -14.05
CA ILE A 188 -2.52 -5.60 -12.89
C ILE A 188 -1.91 -4.25 -13.30
N SER A 189 -0.82 -4.27 -14.07
CA SER A 189 -0.20 -3.05 -14.57
C SER A 189 -1.06 -2.32 -15.60
N ASN A 190 -1.61 -3.02 -16.59
CA ASN A 190 -2.43 -2.43 -17.65
C ASN A 190 -3.71 -1.80 -17.13
N GLN A 191 -4.29 -2.40 -16.10
CA GLN A 191 -5.52 -1.94 -15.46
C GLN A 191 -5.26 -1.01 -14.26
N ASN A 192 -3.99 -0.63 -14.00
CA ASN A 192 -3.59 0.21 -12.87
C ASN A 192 -4.12 -0.29 -11.52
N LEU A 193 -3.97 -1.58 -11.25
CA LEU A 193 -4.53 -2.26 -10.07
C LEU A 193 -3.58 -2.34 -8.87
N PHE A 194 -2.33 -1.84 -9.00
CA PHE A 194 -1.44 -1.78 -7.83
C PHE A 194 -2.00 -0.84 -6.77
N VAL A 195 -1.74 -1.19 -5.52
CA VAL A 195 -1.89 -0.29 -4.37
C VAL A 195 -0.53 0.33 -4.09
N TYR A 196 -0.46 1.63 -3.83
CA TYR A 196 0.79 2.31 -3.48
C TYR A 196 0.55 3.40 -2.45
N ASP A 197 1.47 3.57 -1.50
CA ASP A 197 1.33 4.48 -0.37
C ASP A 197 1.01 5.93 -0.81
N GLY A 198 -0.09 6.46 -0.27
CA GLY A 198 -0.61 7.80 -0.57
C GLY A 198 -1.35 7.94 -1.90
N PHE A 199 -1.64 6.85 -2.62
CA PHE A 199 -2.56 6.86 -3.75
C PHE A 199 -3.97 6.46 -3.33
N TYR A 200 -4.94 6.59 -4.23
CA TYR A 200 -6.35 6.34 -3.94
C TYR A 200 -6.79 4.90 -4.29
N ASN A 201 -5.86 4.06 -4.75
CA ASN A 201 -6.10 2.64 -4.97
C ASN A 201 -6.06 1.91 -3.63
N LEU A 202 -7.21 1.43 -3.16
CA LEU A 202 -7.32 0.71 -1.89
C LEU A 202 -7.03 -0.78 -2.07
N PRO A 203 -6.52 -1.50 -1.05
CA PRO A 203 -6.43 -2.96 -1.11
C PRO A 203 -7.76 -3.63 -1.45
N ALA A 204 -7.70 -4.77 -2.14
CA ALA A 204 -8.86 -5.43 -2.73
C ALA A 204 -10.03 -5.67 -1.77
N ASN A 205 -9.72 -6.02 -0.52
CA ASN A 205 -10.72 -6.25 0.52
C ASN A 205 -11.49 -4.98 0.92
N PHE A 206 -11.01 -3.79 0.57
CA PHE A 206 -11.65 -2.50 0.83
C PHE A 206 -12.29 -1.84 -0.40
N VAL A 207 -12.15 -2.41 -1.60
CA VAL A 207 -12.63 -1.77 -2.84
C VAL A 207 -14.15 -1.63 -2.90
N ASN A 208 -14.88 -2.52 -2.23
CA ASN A 208 -16.35 -2.44 -2.11
C ASN A 208 -16.82 -1.70 -0.85
N SER A 209 -15.92 -1.04 -0.13
CA SER A 209 -16.27 -0.25 1.04
C SER A 209 -17.03 1.03 0.65
N ARG A 210 -17.50 1.77 1.67
CA ARG A 210 -18.11 3.10 1.50
C ARG A 210 -17.15 4.17 0.98
N TYR A 211 -15.86 3.86 0.84
CA TYR A 211 -14.84 4.82 0.40
C TYR A 211 -14.63 4.72 -1.10
N SER A 212 -14.52 5.87 -1.77
CA SER A 212 -14.28 5.86 -3.21
C SER A 212 -12.80 5.65 -3.52
N VAL A 213 -12.57 4.67 -4.37
CA VAL A 213 -11.30 4.43 -5.07
C VAL A 213 -11.29 5.33 -6.30
N VAL A 214 -10.76 6.55 -6.19
CA VAL A 214 -10.50 7.35 -7.40
C VAL A 214 -9.15 6.92 -7.94
N GLY A 215 -9.12 5.79 -8.64
CA GLY A 215 -7.91 5.36 -9.33
C GLY A 215 -7.36 6.50 -10.20
N SER A 216 -6.04 6.56 -10.37
CA SER A 216 -5.45 7.49 -11.33
C SER A 216 -6.09 7.26 -12.69
N THR A 217 -6.94 8.18 -13.13
CA THR A 217 -7.61 8.10 -14.43
C THR A 217 -6.70 8.56 -15.56
N THR A 218 -5.49 9.01 -15.24
CA THR A 218 -4.64 9.73 -16.19
C THR A 218 -3.29 9.08 -16.45
N ASN A 219 -2.76 8.20 -15.59
CA ASN A 219 -1.38 7.74 -15.73
C ASN A 219 -1.14 6.32 -15.19
N ARG A 220 -0.10 5.68 -15.75
CA ARG A 220 0.29 4.29 -15.50
C ARG A 220 1.26 4.23 -14.32
N PHE A 221 1.22 3.15 -13.52
CA PHE A 221 2.24 2.90 -12.47
C PHE A 221 3.50 2.22 -13.00
N LEU A 222 3.40 1.51 -14.11
CA LEU A 222 4.50 0.82 -14.77
C LEU A 222 4.33 0.90 -16.29
N ASN A 223 5.46 0.92 -16.99
CA ASN A 223 5.52 0.61 -18.41
C ASN A 223 5.53 -0.91 -18.61
N THR A 224 4.48 -1.46 -19.21
CA THR A 224 4.34 -2.91 -19.41
C THR A 224 5.42 -3.53 -20.28
N ASP A 225 5.99 -2.76 -21.21
CA ASP A 225 7.03 -3.23 -22.12
C ASP A 225 8.39 -3.38 -21.41
N SER A 226 8.50 -2.93 -20.16
CA SER A 226 9.71 -2.98 -19.34
C SER A 226 9.46 -3.61 -17.96
N ILE A 227 8.41 -4.43 -17.81
CA ILE A 227 8.14 -5.13 -16.54
C ILE A 227 9.22 -6.16 -16.23
N GLU A 228 9.65 -6.96 -17.20
CA GLU A 228 10.76 -7.90 -16.97
C GLU A 228 12.09 -7.14 -16.98
N ILE A 229 12.71 -7.04 -15.81
CA ILE A 229 13.96 -6.30 -15.62
C ILE A 229 15.16 -7.18 -15.94
N TYR A 230 15.09 -8.44 -15.50
CA TYR A 230 16.19 -9.39 -15.64
C TYR A 230 15.70 -10.83 -15.69
N ASN A 231 16.35 -11.61 -16.53
CA ASN A 231 16.13 -13.04 -16.67
C ASN A 231 17.47 -13.67 -17.09
N GLY A 232 18.07 -14.44 -16.18
CA GLY A 232 19.40 -15.00 -16.39
C GLY A 232 19.92 -15.71 -15.15
N THR A 233 21.25 -15.79 -15.01
CA THR A 233 21.89 -16.46 -13.88
C THR A 233 22.46 -15.46 -12.87
N LEU A 234 22.60 -15.88 -11.61
CA LEU A 234 23.23 -15.09 -10.57
C LEU A 234 24.70 -14.75 -10.90
N VAL A 235 25.40 -15.69 -11.55
CA VAL A 235 26.79 -15.49 -12.01
C VAL A 235 26.86 -14.36 -13.03
N ASP A 236 25.94 -14.34 -13.99
CA ASP A 236 25.88 -13.29 -15.00
C ASP A 236 25.43 -11.96 -14.41
N LEU A 237 24.47 -11.96 -13.47
CA LEU A 237 24.01 -10.76 -12.80
C LEU A 237 25.13 -10.06 -11.99
N ASN A 238 26.16 -10.80 -11.56
CA ASN A 238 27.31 -10.22 -10.87
C ASN A 238 28.28 -9.47 -11.81
N GLN A 239 28.09 -9.55 -13.13
CA GLN A 239 28.88 -8.80 -14.10
C GLN A 239 28.37 -7.35 -14.21
N ASP A 240 29.29 -6.38 -14.17
CA ASP A 240 28.99 -4.94 -14.22
C ASP A 240 28.04 -4.54 -15.35
N VAL A 241 28.18 -5.15 -16.54
CA VAL A 241 27.32 -4.89 -17.70
C VAL A 241 25.87 -5.28 -17.41
N ASN A 242 25.63 -6.43 -16.78
CA ASN A 242 24.29 -6.90 -16.46
C ASN A 242 23.66 -6.12 -15.30
N GLN A 243 24.48 -5.66 -14.35
CA GLN A 243 24.04 -4.77 -13.27
C GLN A 243 23.58 -3.41 -13.80
N LEU A 244 24.30 -2.83 -14.76
CA LEU A 244 23.89 -1.58 -15.40
C LEU A 244 22.59 -1.76 -16.19
N ARG A 245 22.49 -2.83 -17.00
CA ARG A 245 21.26 -3.16 -17.74
C ARG A 245 20.07 -3.39 -16.82
N PHE A 246 20.29 -4.03 -15.67
CA PHE A 246 19.25 -4.20 -14.65
C PHE A 246 18.69 -2.85 -14.20
N ILE A 247 19.55 -1.92 -13.81
CA ILE A 247 19.12 -0.59 -13.35
C ILE A 247 18.47 0.20 -14.50
N GLU A 248 19.00 0.11 -15.72
CA GLU A 248 18.42 0.74 -16.90
C GLU A 248 17.00 0.24 -17.17
N ASN A 249 16.79 -1.07 -17.18
CA ASN A 249 15.47 -1.67 -17.36
C ASN A 249 14.51 -1.26 -16.25
N LEU A 250 14.97 -1.27 -15.00
CA LEU A 250 14.19 -0.81 -13.85
C LEU A 250 13.82 0.68 -13.98
N GLN A 251 14.75 1.55 -14.38
CA GLN A 251 14.46 2.96 -14.65
C GLN A 251 13.42 3.11 -15.77
N ASN A 252 13.53 2.33 -16.85
CA ASN A 252 12.58 2.36 -17.97
C ASN A 252 11.17 1.89 -17.57
N ALA A 253 11.07 0.94 -16.64
CA ALA A 253 9.80 0.49 -16.09
C ALA A 253 9.01 1.60 -15.37
N TYR A 254 9.72 2.55 -14.74
CA TYR A 254 9.16 3.62 -13.93
C TYR A 254 9.19 5.00 -14.56
N ARG A 255 9.90 5.17 -15.68
CA ARG A 255 10.01 6.45 -16.38
C ARG A 255 8.62 6.90 -16.86
N ASP A 256 8.34 8.19 -16.68
CA ASP A 256 7.08 8.83 -17.09
C ASP A 256 5.80 8.18 -16.50
N THR A 257 5.94 7.49 -15.37
CA THR A 257 4.83 6.94 -14.58
C THR A 257 4.39 7.91 -13.49
N ASP A 258 3.23 7.67 -12.90
CA ASP A 258 2.76 8.39 -11.70
C ASP A 258 3.68 8.23 -10.48
N LEU A 259 4.51 7.19 -10.49
CA LEU A 259 5.45 6.91 -9.41
C LEU A 259 6.78 7.63 -9.60
N SER A 260 7.04 8.23 -10.77
CA SER A 260 8.31 8.91 -11.07
C SER A 260 8.71 9.97 -10.03
N GLY A 261 7.73 10.67 -9.44
CA GLY A 261 7.92 11.66 -8.39
C GLY A 261 7.97 11.11 -6.95
N LYS A 262 7.73 9.82 -6.73
CA LYS A 262 7.76 9.20 -5.39
C LYS A 262 9.20 8.95 -4.96
N PHE A 263 9.53 9.34 -3.72
CA PHE A 263 10.90 9.40 -3.20
C PHE A 263 11.81 8.21 -3.57
N ILE A 264 11.32 6.97 -3.41
CA ILE A 264 12.10 5.75 -3.71
C ILE A 264 12.39 5.64 -5.21
N ILE A 265 11.37 5.89 -6.04
CA ILE A 265 11.46 5.80 -7.50
C ILE A 265 12.20 7.01 -8.08
N SER A 266 11.96 8.21 -7.57
CA SER A 266 12.69 9.42 -8.00
C SER A 266 14.19 9.30 -7.74
N LYS A 267 14.59 8.69 -6.61
CA LYS A 267 15.99 8.37 -6.33
C LYS A 267 16.58 7.41 -7.35
N LEU A 268 15.85 6.35 -7.70
CA LEU A 268 16.25 5.41 -8.76
C LEU A 268 16.43 6.13 -10.10
N LEU A 269 15.44 6.94 -10.51
CA LEU A 269 15.46 7.65 -11.80
C LEU A 269 16.53 8.73 -11.89
N SER A 270 16.99 9.27 -10.76
CA SER A 270 18.04 10.30 -10.73
C SER A 270 19.47 9.80 -10.96
N LYS A 271 19.68 8.48 -11.05
CA LYS A 271 21.01 7.88 -11.22
C LYS A 271 21.52 7.99 -12.67
N ASP A 272 22.74 8.50 -12.85
CA ASP A 272 23.39 8.66 -14.15
C ASP A 272 24.19 7.41 -14.55
N LEU A 273 23.61 6.60 -15.43
CA LEU A 273 24.14 5.31 -15.87
C LEU A 273 25.53 5.37 -16.54
N ASN A 274 26.01 6.56 -16.95
CA ASN A 274 27.32 6.71 -17.60
C ASN A 274 28.47 6.98 -16.62
N SER A 275 28.17 7.14 -15.32
CA SER A 275 29.16 7.47 -14.30
C SER A 275 29.68 6.22 -13.56
N SER A 276 30.98 6.17 -13.30
CA SER A 276 31.58 5.10 -12.46
C SER A 276 31.01 5.08 -11.04
N GLU A 277 30.50 6.21 -10.55
CA GLU A 277 29.81 6.34 -9.26
C GLU A 277 28.44 5.67 -9.27
N THR A 278 27.69 5.78 -10.37
CA THR A 278 26.40 5.08 -10.51
C THR A 278 26.56 3.58 -10.62
N LEU A 279 27.64 3.07 -11.21
CA LEU A 279 27.94 1.63 -11.15
C LEU A 279 28.16 1.16 -9.71
N LYS A 280 28.79 1.97 -8.86
CA LYS A 280 28.97 1.66 -7.44
C LYS A 280 27.64 1.70 -6.68
N ASP A 281 26.79 2.69 -6.95
CA ASP A 281 25.46 2.78 -6.36
C ASP A 281 24.54 1.65 -6.83
N ALA A 282 24.59 1.31 -8.12
CA ALA A 282 23.91 0.16 -8.72
C ALA A 282 24.37 -1.13 -8.04
N LYS A 283 25.68 -1.31 -7.85
CA LYS A 283 26.25 -2.44 -7.10
C LYS A 283 25.73 -2.51 -5.67
N ILE A 284 25.65 -1.38 -4.96
CA ILE A 284 25.10 -1.36 -3.59
C ILE A 284 23.63 -1.76 -3.62
N MET A 285 22.84 -1.19 -4.53
CA MET A 285 21.42 -1.48 -4.70
C MET A 285 21.22 -2.97 -5.02
N LEU A 286 21.88 -3.51 -6.04
CA LEU A 286 21.86 -4.94 -6.43
C LEU A 286 22.40 -5.86 -5.34
N ASN A 287 23.43 -5.45 -4.61
CA ASN A 287 23.94 -6.22 -3.49
C ASN A 287 22.88 -6.32 -2.39
N THR A 288 22.17 -5.25 -2.02
CA THR A 288 21.02 -5.36 -1.11
C THR A 288 19.92 -6.30 -1.64
N LEU A 289 19.76 -6.39 -2.96
CA LEU A 289 18.74 -7.23 -3.61
C LEU A 289 19.11 -8.72 -3.57
N VAL A 290 20.39 -9.06 -3.62
CA VAL A 290 20.93 -10.44 -3.59
C VAL A 290 21.34 -10.87 -2.17
N SER A 291 21.86 -9.95 -1.35
CA SER A 291 22.45 -10.25 -0.04
C SER A 291 21.43 -10.42 1.08
N ASP A 292 20.16 -10.07 0.89
CA ASP A 292 19.10 -10.44 1.83
C ASP A 292 18.85 -11.97 1.88
N LYS A 293 19.52 -12.76 1.00
CA LYS A 293 19.65 -14.22 1.15
C LYS A 293 20.88 -14.66 1.96
N ILE A 294 21.72 -13.75 2.41
CA ILE A 294 22.98 -14.04 3.10
C ILE A 294 22.94 -13.39 4.49
N SER A 295 21.98 -13.80 5.32
CA SER A 295 22.26 -13.91 6.74
C SER A 295 23.28 -15.03 6.94
N ILE A 296 24.55 -14.79 6.60
CA ILE A 296 25.65 -15.56 7.17
C ILE A 296 25.79 -15.08 8.61
N LYS A 297 25.24 -15.86 9.52
CA LYS A 297 26.01 -16.48 10.61
C LYS A 297 25.28 -17.70 11.15
#